data_AF-A0A914MRQ8-F1
#
_entry.id   AF-A0A914MRQ8-F1
#
_cell.length_a   1.000
_cell.length_b   1.000
_cell.length_c   1.000
_cell.angle_alpha   90.00
_cell.angle_beta   90.00
_cell.angle_gamma   90.00
#
_symmetry.space_group_name_H-M   'P 1'
#
loop_
_entity.id
_entity.type
_entity.pdbx_description
1 polymer ?
#
loop_
_entity_poly.entity_id
_entity_poly.type
_entity_poly.pdbx_seq_one_letter_code
_entity_poly.pdbx_strand_id
1 'polypeptide(L)'
;MRNFEGGYSSRGTLGFCGTLDNVLEKCLPLEFHKTCQIIEEFKQKCKQIDECGQQQQQSRSHCQTIIQQITNKFISKFTEARQRELSATIDAEPWKPAHINSNIQRIVDCYVQDGVLTTATNNEMINNGEDEEPKEMLKLKDEEFIVIGSALLLINILASYSDLLRLFPTAGMELSMDVVQCLKLFNSRTCQLILGAGARQLVGLKSINVKHLALASRSLQLISIFIPALKQSFLEHLPVERQTSLRHFDSTARDYADHIGEIKDKLLGMMDRELLVALEEWKPEGKSPTPQFQQIVMQIGKFYSSYSSIMPPELTTKMLHLIHENLKLYFKQNVHSRGVTPHDSIAYGMAGQDFAYYVENVRALPHCQSFPDDSINDVLQQIKK
;
A
#
# COMPACT_ATOMS: atom_id res chain seq x y z
N MET A 1 -55.68 -53.62 22.60
CA MET A 1 -54.27 -54.08 22.61
C MET A 1 -53.88 -54.45 21.18
N ARG A 2 -52.94 -53.67 20.63
CA ARG A 2 -52.04 -53.91 19.48
C ARG A 2 -52.61 -54.38 18.13
N ASN A 3 -52.67 -53.41 17.22
CA ASN A 3 -52.54 -53.60 15.77
C ASN A 3 -51.06 -53.88 15.40
N PHE A 4 -50.84 -54.77 14.44
CA PHE A 4 -49.58 -54.97 13.72
C PHE A 4 -49.77 -54.42 12.30
N GLU A 5 -49.10 -53.31 11.98
CA GLU A 5 -48.91 -52.86 10.60
C GLU A 5 -47.40 -52.85 10.30
N GLY A 6 -47.07 -53.42 9.14
CA GLY A 6 -45.70 -53.65 8.68
C GLY A 6 -44.96 -52.36 8.33
N GLY A 7 -43.70 -52.30 8.75
CA GLY A 7 -42.78 -51.22 8.41
C GLY A 7 -42.34 -51.28 6.95
N TYR A 8 -42.57 -50.18 6.23
CA TYR A 8 -41.82 -49.86 5.02
C TYR A 8 -40.55 -49.09 5.41
N SER A 9 -39.42 -49.67 5.01
CA SER A 9 -38.07 -49.15 5.10
C SER A 9 -37.92 -47.85 4.30
N SER A 10 -37.77 -46.71 4.97
CA SER A 10 -37.28 -45.47 4.39
C SER A 10 -35.76 -45.56 4.16
N ARG A 11 -35.38 -45.73 2.88
CA ARG A 11 -34.01 -45.52 2.39
C ARG A 11 -33.57 -44.10 2.76
N GLY A 12 -32.46 -44.01 3.47
CA GLY A 12 -31.78 -42.76 3.77
C GLY A 12 -31.35 -42.04 2.49
N THR A 13 -31.86 -40.83 2.31
CA THR A 13 -31.33 -39.86 1.36
C THR A 13 -29.98 -39.38 1.90
N LEU A 14 -28.90 -39.73 1.21
CA LEU A 14 -27.57 -39.18 1.45
C LEU A 14 -27.64 -37.65 1.32
N GLY A 15 -27.45 -36.96 2.44
CA GLY A 15 -27.42 -35.50 2.52
C GLY A 15 -26.16 -34.93 1.87
N PHE A 16 -26.23 -34.65 0.57
CA PHE A 16 -25.39 -33.66 -0.09
C PHE A 16 -26.24 -32.40 -0.31
N CYS A 17 -26.34 -31.55 0.70
CA CYS A 17 -26.91 -30.21 0.55
C CYS A 17 -25.98 -29.20 1.21
N GLY A 18 -24.86 -28.92 0.55
CA GLY A 18 -24.26 -27.60 0.69
C GLY A 18 -25.16 -26.63 -0.07
N THR A 19 -25.62 -25.56 0.57
CA THR A 19 -26.36 -24.49 -0.12
C THR A 19 -25.49 -23.96 -1.27
N LEU A 20 -26.10 -23.48 -2.36
CA LEU A 20 -25.38 -22.87 -3.49
C LEU A 20 -24.37 -21.80 -3.01
N ASP A 21 -24.71 -21.09 -1.94
CA ASP A 21 -23.84 -20.12 -1.27
C ASP A 21 -22.51 -20.72 -0.81
N ASN A 22 -22.55 -21.89 -0.14
CA ASN A 22 -21.35 -22.57 0.34
C ASN A 22 -20.45 -23.07 -0.79
N VAL A 23 -21.04 -23.39 -1.94
CA VAL A 23 -20.28 -23.82 -3.13
C VAL A 23 -19.59 -22.62 -3.77
N LEU A 24 -20.30 -21.50 -3.95
CA LEU A 24 -19.75 -20.30 -4.57
C LEU A 24 -18.62 -19.68 -3.73
N GLU A 25 -18.70 -19.74 -2.39
CA GLU A 25 -17.67 -19.21 -1.50
C GLU A 25 -16.35 -19.99 -1.56
N LYS A 26 -16.38 -21.27 -1.92
CA LYS A 26 -15.20 -22.15 -1.98
C LYS A 26 -14.67 -22.36 -3.40
N CYS A 27 -15.39 -21.91 -4.43
CA CYS A 27 -15.06 -22.16 -5.82
C CYS A 27 -13.93 -21.23 -6.30
N LEU A 28 -12.93 -21.79 -6.98
CA LEU A 28 -11.88 -20.97 -7.59
C LEU A 28 -12.42 -20.24 -8.83
N PRO A 29 -12.01 -18.98 -9.09
CA PRO A 29 -12.47 -18.22 -10.26
C PRO A 29 -12.34 -18.96 -11.60
N LEU A 30 -11.21 -19.65 -11.81
CA LEU A 30 -10.95 -20.40 -13.04
C LEU A 30 -11.88 -21.61 -13.19
N GLU A 31 -12.17 -22.32 -12.09
CA GLU A 31 -13.08 -23.46 -12.10
C GLU A 31 -14.52 -23.01 -12.37
N PHE A 32 -14.94 -21.92 -11.73
CA PHE A 32 -16.24 -21.30 -11.98
C PHE A 32 -16.37 -20.87 -13.45
N HIS A 33 -15.36 -20.18 -13.99
CA HIS A 33 -15.35 -19.77 -15.38
C HIS A 33 -15.43 -20.95 -16.36
N LYS A 34 -14.62 -22.01 -16.14
CA LYS A 34 -14.69 -23.24 -16.94
C LYS A 34 -16.08 -23.87 -16.92
N THR A 35 -16.74 -23.84 -15.76
CA THR A 35 -18.12 -24.33 -15.62
C THR A 35 -19.09 -23.49 -16.46
N CYS A 36 -18.97 -22.16 -16.43
CA CYS A 36 -19.76 -21.27 -17.29
C CYS A 36 -19.53 -21.55 -18.78
N GLN A 37 -18.27 -21.77 -19.21
CA GLN A 37 -17.93 -22.11 -20.58
C GLN A 37 -18.59 -23.42 -21.04
N ILE A 38 -18.52 -24.48 -20.22
CA ILE A 38 -19.16 -25.77 -20.51
C ILE A 38 -20.68 -25.61 -20.71
N ILE A 39 -21.34 -24.79 -19.89
CA ILE A 39 -22.78 -24.54 -20.02
C ILE A 39 -23.10 -23.78 -21.32
N GLU A 40 -22.30 -22.79 -21.68
CA GLU A 40 -22.49 -22.05 -22.94
C GLU A 40 -22.21 -22.94 -24.17
N GLU A 41 -21.19 -23.79 -24.14
CA GLU A 41 -20.94 -24.78 -25.19
C GLU A 41 -22.09 -25.76 -25.34
N PHE A 42 -22.62 -26.27 -24.23
CA PHE A 42 -23.78 -27.16 -24.23
C PHE A 42 -25.00 -26.48 -24.86
N LYS A 43 -25.27 -25.22 -24.48
CA LYS A 43 -26.36 -24.42 -25.05
C LYS A 43 -26.18 -24.19 -26.55
N GLN A 44 -24.95 -23.96 -27.03
CA GLN A 44 -24.67 -23.85 -28.47
C GLN A 44 -24.96 -25.16 -29.21
N LYS A 45 -24.56 -26.31 -28.64
CA LYS A 45 -24.86 -27.63 -29.21
C LYS A 45 -26.36 -27.92 -29.26
N CYS A 46 -27.14 -27.56 -28.23
CA CYS A 46 -28.59 -27.70 -28.26
C CYS A 46 -29.23 -26.90 -29.40
N LYS A 47 -28.78 -25.66 -29.63
CA LYS A 47 -29.28 -24.84 -30.74
C LYS A 47 -29.01 -25.47 -32.10
N GLN A 48 -27.82 -26.05 -32.30
CA GLN A 48 -27.46 -26.73 -33.55
C GLN A 48 -28.31 -27.98 -33.80
N ILE A 49 -28.77 -28.65 -32.74
CA ILE A 49 -29.68 -29.82 -32.86
C ILE A 49 -31.11 -29.37 -33.22
N ASP A 50 -31.57 -28.24 -32.68
CA ASP A 50 -32.92 -27.69 -32.94
C ASP A 50 -33.07 -27.05 -34.33
N GLU A 51 -31.99 -26.78 -35.06
CA GLU A 51 -32.03 -26.24 -36.44
C GLU A 51 -32.70 -27.17 -37.48
N CYS A 52 -33.06 -28.40 -37.10
CA CYS A 52 -33.88 -29.30 -37.92
C CYS A 52 -35.41 -29.10 -37.75
N GLY A 53 -35.88 -28.16 -36.91
CA GLY A 53 -37.31 -27.99 -36.65
C GLY A 53 -37.73 -26.61 -36.12
N GLN A 54 -38.06 -25.71 -37.05
CA GLN A 54 -38.86 -24.48 -36.91
C GLN A 54 -38.34 -23.33 -36.00
N GLN A 55 -38.45 -22.13 -36.58
CA GLN A 55 -38.20 -20.80 -36.04
C GLN A 55 -38.49 -20.64 -34.53
N GLN A 56 -37.46 -20.38 -33.74
CA GLN A 56 -37.63 -19.67 -32.46
C GLN A 56 -36.84 -18.36 -32.44
N GLN A 57 -37.62 -17.28 -32.48
CA GLN A 57 -37.23 -15.90 -32.27
C GLN A 57 -36.62 -15.67 -30.88
N GLN A 58 -35.41 -15.12 -30.85
CA GLN A 58 -35.02 -13.93 -30.08
C GLN A 58 -35.33 -13.80 -28.57
N SER A 59 -35.53 -14.89 -27.82
CA SER A 59 -35.37 -14.80 -26.36
C SER A 59 -33.90 -14.98 -25.99
N ARG A 60 -33.29 -13.98 -25.34
CA ARG A 60 -32.14 -14.25 -24.45
C ARG A 60 -32.53 -15.46 -23.61
N SER A 61 -31.86 -16.60 -23.76
CA SER A 61 -32.32 -17.83 -23.13
C SER A 61 -32.40 -17.62 -21.62
N HIS A 62 -33.45 -18.11 -20.95
CA HIS A 62 -33.56 -18.06 -19.49
C HIS A 62 -32.26 -18.52 -18.79
N CYS A 63 -31.57 -19.48 -19.41
CA CYS A 63 -30.24 -19.95 -19.04
C CYS A 63 -29.18 -18.81 -19.00
N GLN A 64 -29.11 -17.91 -19.99
CA GLN A 64 -28.18 -16.78 -19.98
C GLN A 64 -28.42 -15.87 -18.78
N THR A 65 -29.68 -15.57 -18.48
CA THR A 65 -30.06 -14.73 -17.33
C THR A 65 -29.65 -15.40 -16.03
N ILE A 66 -29.86 -16.72 -15.90
CA ILE A 66 -29.45 -17.49 -14.72
C ILE A 66 -27.92 -17.51 -14.57
N ILE A 67 -27.16 -17.75 -15.65
CA ILE A 67 -25.69 -17.73 -15.62
C ILE A 67 -25.19 -16.35 -15.18
N GLN A 68 -25.75 -15.27 -15.72
CA GLN A 68 -25.38 -13.91 -15.32
C GLN A 68 -25.70 -13.66 -13.84
N GLN A 69 -26.86 -14.09 -13.36
CA GLN A 69 -27.24 -13.96 -11.94
C GLN A 69 -26.29 -14.74 -11.02
N ILE A 70 -25.94 -15.98 -11.37
CA ILE A 70 -25.00 -16.80 -10.59
C ILE A 70 -23.59 -16.20 -10.65
N THR A 71 -23.16 -15.67 -11.80
CA THR A 71 -21.87 -14.99 -11.96
C THR A 71 -21.78 -13.75 -11.09
N ASN A 72 -22.80 -12.90 -11.10
CA ASN A 72 -22.84 -11.71 -10.24
C ASN A 72 -22.84 -12.11 -8.76
N LYS A 73 -23.55 -13.19 -8.41
CA LYS A 73 -23.56 -13.72 -7.03
C LYS A 73 -22.19 -14.26 -6.62
N PHE A 74 -21.50 -14.97 -7.51
CA PHE A 74 -20.13 -15.44 -7.31
C PHE A 74 -19.17 -14.26 -7.07
N ILE A 75 -19.21 -13.25 -7.94
CA ILE A 75 -18.36 -12.05 -7.82
C ILE A 75 -18.64 -11.31 -6.51
N SER A 76 -19.91 -11.09 -6.15
CA SER A 76 -20.28 -10.46 -4.88
C SER A 76 -19.70 -11.20 -3.68
N LYS A 77 -19.78 -12.54 -3.67
CA LYS A 77 -19.23 -13.37 -2.58
C LYS A 77 -17.72 -13.33 -2.54
N PHE A 78 -17.07 -13.39 -3.69
CA PHE A 78 -15.63 -13.23 -3.81
C PHE A 78 -15.17 -11.88 -3.25
N THR A 79 -15.82 -10.78 -3.66
CA THR A 79 -15.51 -9.43 -3.19
C THR A 79 -15.74 -9.28 -1.69
N GLU A 80 -16.88 -9.75 -1.16
CA GLU A 80 -17.17 -9.72 0.28
C GLU A 80 -16.08 -10.44 1.09
N ALA A 81 -15.63 -11.60 0.63
CA ALA A 81 -14.59 -12.37 1.29
C ALA A 81 -13.24 -11.62 1.28
N ARG A 82 -12.82 -11.07 0.13
CA ARG A 82 -11.55 -10.34 0.00
C ARG A 82 -11.52 -9.04 0.78
N GLN A 83 -12.61 -8.27 0.78
CA GLN A 83 -12.69 -7.04 1.57
C GLN A 83 -12.65 -7.34 3.08
N ARG A 84 -13.33 -8.40 3.52
CA ARG A 84 -13.30 -8.84 4.93
C ARG A 84 -11.90 -9.29 5.35
N GLU A 85 -11.25 -10.10 4.52
CA GLU A 85 -9.87 -10.55 4.72
C GLU A 85 -8.93 -9.36 4.83
N LEU A 86 -8.96 -8.45 3.85
CA LEU A 86 -8.15 -7.23 3.83
C LEU A 86 -8.36 -6.39 5.09
N SER A 87 -9.61 -6.12 5.46
CA SER A 87 -9.94 -5.33 6.66
C SER A 87 -9.38 -5.98 7.93
N ALA A 88 -9.56 -7.30 8.09
CA ALA A 88 -9.07 -8.03 9.27
C ALA A 88 -7.55 -8.04 9.34
N THR A 89 -6.86 -8.20 8.19
CA THR A 89 -5.41 -8.20 8.13
C THR A 89 -4.83 -6.82 8.44
N ILE A 90 -5.43 -5.73 7.94
CA ILE A 90 -4.97 -4.36 8.27
C ILE A 90 -5.15 -4.09 9.77
N ASP A 91 -6.27 -4.51 10.36
CA ASP A 91 -6.55 -4.29 11.79
C ASP A 91 -5.59 -5.04 12.71
N ALA A 92 -5.11 -6.20 12.26
CA ALA A 92 -4.14 -7.02 12.96
C ALA A 92 -2.68 -6.75 12.52
N GLU A 93 -2.43 -5.70 11.72
CA GLU A 93 -1.10 -5.44 11.15
C GLU A 93 -0.09 -5.08 12.25
N PRO A 94 1.02 -5.83 12.38
CA PRO A 94 2.07 -5.55 13.38
C PRO A 94 2.93 -4.31 13.07
N TRP A 95 2.84 -3.74 11.87
CA TRP A 95 3.64 -2.59 11.41
C TRP A 95 5.15 -2.85 11.44
N LYS A 96 5.54 -4.05 11.01
CA LYS A 96 6.94 -4.47 10.84
C LYS A 96 7.19 -4.84 9.36
N PRO A 97 8.45 -4.89 8.91
CA PRO A 97 8.80 -5.42 7.60
C PRO A 97 8.18 -6.81 7.39
N ALA A 98 7.55 -7.02 6.25
CA ALA A 98 6.98 -8.29 5.86
C ALA A 98 7.98 -9.15 5.09
N HIS A 99 7.87 -10.46 5.24
CA HIS A 99 8.60 -11.40 4.39
C HIS A 99 7.90 -11.51 3.04
N ILE A 100 8.68 -11.35 1.98
CA ILE A 100 8.23 -11.45 0.60
C ILE A 100 8.27 -12.92 0.19
N ASN A 101 7.12 -13.46 -0.21
CA ASN A 101 7.08 -14.78 -0.83
C ASN A 101 7.32 -14.67 -2.35
N SER A 102 7.74 -15.78 -2.96
CA SER A 102 8.00 -15.85 -4.40
C SER A 102 6.77 -15.50 -5.24
N ASN A 103 5.56 -15.82 -4.77
CA ASN A 103 4.33 -15.49 -5.49
C ASN A 103 4.10 -13.99 -5.63
N ILE A 104 4.35 -13.20 -4.58
CA ILE A 104 4.18 -11.74 -4.63
C ILE A 104 5.25 -11.10 -5.51
N GLN A 105 6.51 -11.53 -5.39
CA GLN A 105 7.57 -11.04 -6.29
C GLN A 105 7.20 -11.33 -7.75
N ARG A 106 6.71 -12.54 -8.05
CA ARG A 106 6.25 -12.92 -9.39
C ARG A 106 5.09 -12.05 -9.90
N ILE A 107 4.11 -11.71 -9.06
CA ILE A 107 3.01 -10.80 -9.45
C ILE A 107 3.58 -9.44 -9.87
N VAL A 108 4.57 -8.92 -9.14
CA VAL A 108 5.22 -7.65 -9.45
C VAL A 108 6.08 -7.75 -10.72
N ASP A 109 6.79 -8.86 -10.91
CA ASP A 109 7.58 -9.11 -12.11
C ASP A 109 6.70 -9.17 -13.37
N CYS A 110 5.56 -9.85 -13.30
CA CYS A 110 4.55 -9.85 -14.38
C CYS A 110 4.04 -8.43 -14.67
N TYR A 111 3.80 -7.63 -13.63
CA TYR A 111 3.42 -6.23 -13.80
C TYR A 111 4.53 -5.41 -14.50
N VAL A 112 5.79 -5.62 -14.15
CA VAL A 112 6.92 -4.92 -14.80
C VAL A 112 7.05 -5.30 -16.27
N GLN A 113 6.82 -6.56 -16.61
CA GLN A 113 6.94 -7.07 -17.97
C GLN A 113 5.75 -6.70 -18.86
N ASP A 114 4.53 -6.96 -18.38
CA ASP A 114 3.31 -6.91 -19.20
C ASP A 114 2.40 -5.72 -18.86
N GLY A 115 2.72 -4.96 -17.82
CA GLY A 115 1.88 -3.85 -17.34
C GLY A 115 0.62 -4.30 -16.59
N VAL A 116 0.44 -5.60 -16.35
CA VAL A 116 -0.77 -6.19 -15.74
C VAL A 116 -0.41 -6.98 -14.48
N LEU A 117 -1.14 -6.73 -13.40
CA LEU A 117 -1.07 -7.56 -12.21
C LEU A 117 -1.83 -8.87 -12.46
N THR A 118 -1.22 -10.02 -12.18
CA THR A 118 -1.90 -11.31 -12.34
C THR A 118 -1.38 -12.35 -11.37
N THR A 119 -2.28 -13.18 -10.82
CA THR A 119 -1.92 -14.37 -10.04
C THR A 119 -1.77 -15.60 -10.93
N ALA A 120 -2.35 -15.56 -12.14
CA ALA A 120 -2.29 -16.64 -13.10
C ALA A 120 -0.87 -16.76 -13.66
N THR A 121 -0.27 -17.93 -13.50
CA THR A 121 0.96 -18.27 -14.20
C THR A 121 0.64 -19.07 -15.45
N ASN A 122 1.40 -18.82 -16.52
CA ASN A 122 1.60 -19.86 -17.54
C ASN A 122 2.18 -21.07 -16.80
N ASN A 123 1.54 -22.24 -16.94
CA ASN A 123 1.78 -23.49 -16.20
C ASN A 123 3.23 -24.05 -16.28
N GLU A 124 4.20 -23.32 -16.84
CA GLU A 124 5.57 -23.76 -17.06
C GLU A 124 6.54 -23.41 -15.92
N MET A 125 6.16 -22.54 -14.97
CA MET A 125 7.09 -22.06 -13.91
C MET A 125 6.74 -22.54 -12.48
N ILE A 126 5.84 -23.52 -12.32
CA ILE A 126 5.43 -24.00 -10.99
C ILE A 126 6.44 -25.03 -10.38
N ASN A 127 7.45 -25.46 -11.14
CA ASN A 127 8.29 -26.59 -10.73
C ASN A 127 9.59 -26.31 -9.97
N ASN A 128 9.92 -25.07 -9.60
CA ASN A 128 11.09 -24.81 -8.74
C ASN A 128 10.66 -24.25 -7.40
N GLY A 129 10.01 -25.10 -6.59
CA GLY A 129 9.97 -24.93 -5.15
C GLY A 129 11.32 -25.29 -4.57
N GLU A 130 12.29 -24.38 -4.68
CA GLU A 130 13.48 -24.40 -3.83
C GLU A 130 13.30 -23.35 -2.74
N ASP A 131 13.66 -23.73 -1.51
CA ASP A 131 13.68 -22.92 -0.31
C ASP A 131 14.54 -21.65 -0.51
N GLU A 132 13.99 -20.63 -1.17
CA GLU A 132 14.60 -19.30 -1.15
C GLU A 132 14.46 -18.72 0.26
N GLU A 133 15.57 -18.21 0.80
CA GLU A 133 15.56 -17.50 2.08
C GLU A 133 14.51 -16.36 2.06
N PRO A 134 13.80 -16.13 3.18
CA PRO A 134 12.79 -15.08 3.25
C PRO A 134 13.42 -13.71 2.96
N LYS A 135 13.10 -13.13 1.81
CA LYS A 135 13.53 -11.77 1.44
C LYS A 135 12.64 -10.76 2.17
N GLU A 136 13.23 -9.71 2.75
CA GLU A 136 12.47 -8.60 3.38
C GLU A 136 12.20 -7.44 2.41
N MET A 137 12.74 -7.51 1.20
CA MET A 137 12.68 -6.46 0.19
C MET A 137 12.03 -6.99 -1.08
N LEU A 138 10.98 -6.28 -1.52
CA LEU A 138 10.31 -6.52 -2.79
C LEU A 138 11.01 -5.71 -3.87
N LYS A 139 11.40 -6.33 -4.98
CA LYS A 139 12.04 -5.64 -6.10
C LYS A 139 11.01 -5.20 -7.11
N LEU A 140 11.03 -3.93 -7.48
CA LEU A 140 10.21 -3.37 -8.55
C LEU A 140 11.14 -2.57 -9.47
N LYS A 141 11.46 -3.16 -10.63
CA LYS A 141 12.51 -2.66 -11.53
C LYS A 141 13.85 -2.54 -10.79
N ASP A 142 14.44 -1.35 -10.75
CA ASP A 142 15.71 -1.06 -10.07
C ASP A 142 15.53 -0.59 -8.62
N GLU A 143 14.30 -0.59 -8.10
CA GLU A 143 13.97 -0.07 -6.77
C GLU A 143 13.53 -1.19 -5.81
N GLU A 144 13.99 -1.11 -4.57
CA GLU A 144 13.65 -2.05 -3.50
C GLU A 144 12.64 -1.46 -2.52
N PHE A 145 11.64 -2.24 -2.12
CA PHE A 145 10.54 -1.83 -1.26
C PHE A 145 10.50 -2.69 0.01
N ILE A 146 10.64 -2.05 1.17
CA ILE A 146 10.35 -2.65 2.47
C ILE A 146 8.95 -2.21 2.89
N VAL A 147 8.02 -3.15 3.00
CA VAL A 147 6.59 -2.89 3.21
C VAL A 147 5.96 -3.82 4.25
N ILE A 148 4.72 -3.53 4.61
CA ILE A 148 3.93 -4.29 5.59
C ILE A 148 3.14 -5.44 4.92
N GLY A 149 2.70 -6.41 5.72
CA GLY A 149 2.08 -7.64 5.21
C GLY A 149 0.74 -7.40 4.50
N SER A 150 -0.08 -6.51 5.05
CA SER A 150 -1.36 -6.10 4.48
C SER A 150 -1.22 -5.44 3.10
N ALA A 151 -0.10 -4.77 2.81
CA ALA A 151 0.17 -4.24 1.48
C ALA A 151 0.41 -5.37 0.47
N LEU A 152 1.16 -6.41 0.84
CA LEU A 152 1.39 -7.59 0.00
C LEU A 152 0.09 -8.35 -0.25
N LEU A 153 -0.76 -8.49 0.77
CA LEU A 153 -2.10 -9.06 0.61
C LEU A 153 -2.93 -8.25 -0.38
N LEU A 154 -2.91 -6.92 -0.27
CA LEU A 154 -3.63 -6.05 -1.21
C LEU A 154 -3.13 -6.25 -2.65
N ILE A 155 -1.83 -6.36 -2.89
CA ILE A 155 -1.28 -6.65 -4.23
C ILE A 155 -1.88 -7.95 -4.79
N ASN A 156 -1.94 -9.01 -3.97
CA ASN A 156 -2.53 -10.28 -4.37
C ASN A 156 -4.03 -10.17 -4.68
N ILE A 157 -4.77 -9.41 -3.87
CA ILE A 157 -6.20 -9.14 -4.10
C ILE A 157 -6.39 -8.38 -5.43
N LEU A 158 -5.59 -7.34 -5.67
CA LEU A 158 -5.65 -6.53 -6.90
C LEU A 158 -5.33 -7.37 -8.15
N ALA A 159 -4.31 -8.23 -8.07
CA ALA A 159 -3.99 -9.19 -9.12
C ALA A 159 -5.14 -10.18 -9.38
N SER A 160 -5.81 -10.65 -8.33
CA SER A 160 -6.98 -11.53 -8.46
C SER A 160 -8.16 -10.83 -9.15
N TYR A 161 -8.34 -9.52 -8.93
CA TYR A 161 -9.36 -8.74 -9.64
C TYR A 161 -9.04 -8.55 -11.13
N SER A 162 -7.77 -8.36 -11.47
CA SER A 162 -7.32 -8.35 -12.88
C SER A 162 -7.56 -9.71 -13.55
N ASP A 163 -7.37 -10.81 -12.83
CA ASP A 163 -7.70 -12.15 -13.34
C ASP A 163 -9.21 -12.33 -13.52
N LEU A 164 -10.02 -11.87 -12.57
CA LEU A 164 -11.48 -11.88 -12.68
C LEU A 164 -12.00 -11.03 -13.84
N LEU A 165 -11.38 -9.87 -14.11
CA LEU A 165 -11.74 -9.04 -15.26
C LEU A 165 -11.55 -9.80 -16.58
N ARG A 166 -10.47 -10.57 -16.71
CA ARG A 166 -10.22 -11.40 -17.90
C ARG A 166 -11.22 -12.55 -18.03
N LEU A 167 -11.59 -13.18 -16.92
CA LEU A 167 -12.56 -14.28 -16.91
C LEU A 167 -14.01 -13.80 -17.09
N PHE A 168 -14.37 -12.62 -16.57
CA PHE A 168 -15.73 -12.09 -16.58
C PHE A 168 -15.77 -10.63 -17.07
N PRO A 169 -15.43 -10.34 -18.35
CA PRO A 169 -15.37 -8.97 -18.87
C PRO A 169 -16.70 -8.20 -18.74
N THR A 170 -17.83 -8.91 -18.79
CA THR A 170 -19.17 -8.31 -18.64
C THR A 170 -19.40 -7.70 -17.26
N ALA A 171 -18.67 -8.15 -16.24
CA ALA A 171 -18.70 -7.61 -14.89
C ALA A 171 -17.68 -6.49 -14.65
N GLY A 172 -16.95 -6.04 -15.69
CA GLY A 172 -15.84 -5.10 -15.55
C GLY A 172 -16.18 -3.80 -14.81
N MET A 173 -17.42 -3.30 -14.95
CA MET A 173 -17.84 -2.09 -14.22
C MET A 173 -17.95 -2.33 -12.72
N GLU A 174 -18.57 -3.44 -12.31
CA GLU A 174 -18.72 -3.83 -10.91
C GLU A 174 -17.34 -4.09 -10.28
N LEU A 175 -16.52 -4.89 -10.96
CA LEU A 175 -15.14 -5.19 -10.55
C LEU A 175 -14.27 -3.93 -10.42
N SER A 176 -14.44 -2.94 -11.31
CA SER A 176 -13.68 -1.69 -11.22
C SER A 176 -13.99 -0.90 -9.95
N MET A 177 -15.26 -0.91 -9.50
CA MET A 177 -15.67 -0.24 -8.27
C MET A 177 -15.20 -1.02 -7.04
N ASP A 178 -15.20 -2.35 -7.10
CA ASP A 178 -14.67 -3.20 -6.03
C ASP A 178 -13.17 -2.98 -5.80
N VAL A 179 -12.39 -2.83 -6.88
CA VAL A 179 -10.96 -2.49 -6.81
C VAL A 179 -10.76 -1.13 -6.14
N VAL A 180 -11.51 -0.11 -6.57
CA VAL A 180 -11.47 1.22 -5.94
C VAL A 180 -11.81 1.13 -4.46
N GLN A 181 -12.81 0.33 -4.08
CA GLN A 181 -13.21 0.16 -2.69
C GLN A 181 -12.10 -0.50 -1.84
N CYS A 182 -11.40 -1.51 -2.38
CA CYS A 182 -10.25 -2.13 -1.69
C CYS A 182 -9.11 -1.11 -1.48
N LEU A 183 -8.79 -0.33 -2.51
CA LEU A 183 -7.78 0.73 -2.43
C LEU A 183 -8.14 1.79 -1.37
N LYS A 184 -9.40 2.23 -1.34
CA LYS A 184 -9.90 3.19 -0.34
C LYS A 184 -9.93 2.62 1.07
N LEU A 185 -10.30 1.35 1.23
CA LEU A 185 -10.29 0.65 2.51
C LEU A 185 -8.86 0.62 3.08
N PHE A 186 -7.88 0.21 2.28
CA PHE A 186 -6.48 0.19 2.71
C PHE A 186 -5.96 1.57 3.08
N ASN A 187 -6.22 2.60 2.26
CA ASN A 187 -5.76 3.96 2.53
C ASN A 187 -6.36 4.54 3.81
N SER A 188 -7.69 4.52 3.91
CA SER A 188 -8.42 5.09 5.04
C SER A 188 -8.09 4.36 6.34
N ARG A 189 -7.96 3.04 6.30
CA ARG A 189 -7.63 2.27 7.50
C ARG A 189 -6.19 2.46 7.94
N THR A 190 -5.24 2.51 7.00
CA THR A 190 -3.85 2.87 7.28
C THR A 190 -3.75 4.24 7.96
N CYS A 191 -4.49 5.23 7.46
CA CYS A 191 -4.55 6.58 8.05
C CYS A 191 -5.04 6.54 9.51
N GLN A 192 -6.17 5.87 9.77
CA GLN A 192 -6.72 5.73 11.13
C GLN A 192 -5.76 5.03 12.10
N LEU A 193 -5.07 3.99 11.65
CA LEU A 193 -4.19 3.20 12.50
C LEU A 193 -2.87 3.91 12.80
N ILE A 194 -2.34 4.66 11.83
CA ILE A 194 -1.04 5.33 11.96
C ILE A 194 -1.17 6.78 12.40
N LEU A 195 -1.84 7.63 11.62
CA LEU A 195 -2.02 9.04 11.95
C LEU A 195 -3.04 9.24 13.06
N GLY A 196 -4.13 8.46 13.04
CA GLY A 196 -5.13 8.40 14.12
C GLY A 196 -4.67 7.59 15.34
N ALA A 197 -3.48 6.98 15.29
CA ALA A 197 -2.91 6.15 16.35
C ALA A 197 -3.78 4.95 16.80
N GLY A 198 -4.72 4.48 15.96
CA GLY A 198 -5.57 3.33 16.25
C GLY A 198 -4.82 2.02 16.46
N ALA A 199 -3.64 1.86 15.86
CA ALA A 199 -2.78 0.67 16.05
C ALA A 199 -2.33 0.49 17.51
N ARG A 200 -2.29 1.57 18.32
CA ARG A 200 -1.98 1.47 19.75
C ARG A 200 -3.01 0.62 20.50
N GLN A 201 -4.27 0.70 20.09
CA GLN A 201 -5.38 -0.02 20.72
C GLN A 201 -5.54 -1.42 20.13
N LEU A 202 -5.48 -1.57 18.81
CA LEU A 202 -5.78 -2.85 18.15
C LEU A 202 -4.65 -3.87 18.26
N VAL A 203 -3.39 -3.44 18.11
CA VAL A 203 -2.22 -4.33 18.10
C VAL A 203 -1.24 -4.03 19.24
N GLY A 204 -1.62 -3.14 20.17
CA GLY A 204 -0.88 -2.90 21.40
C GLY A 204 0.44 -2.13 21.24
N LEU A 205 0.62 -1.36 20.15
CA LEU A 205 1.81 -0.52 20.00
C LEU A 205 1.86 0.55 21.11
N LYS A 206 3.01 0.65 21.80
CA LYS A 206 3.20 1.67 22.85
C LYS A 206 3.05 3.10 22.29
N SER A 207 3.69 3.34 21.14
CA SER A 207 3.64 4.59 20.39
C SER A 207 3.83 4.35 18.89
N ILE A 208 3.37 5.29 18.07
CA ILE A 208 3.67 5.33 16.64
C ILE A 208 4.99 6.09 16.46
N ASN A 209 6.02 5.42 15.94
CA ASN A 209 7.37 5.97 15.79
C ASN A 209 7.72 6.21 14.31
N VAL A 210 8.93 6.71 14.06
CA VAL A 210 9.46 6.99 12.71
C VAL A 210 9.43 5.75 11.82
N LYS A 211 9.76 4.57 12.34
CA LYS A 211 9.79 3.32 11.56
C LYS A 211 8.40 2.89 11.11
N HIS A 212 7.37 3.01 11.97
CA HIS A 212 5.98 2.71 11.61
C HIS A 212 5.47 3.67 10.52
N LEU A 213 5.78 4.97 10.66
CA LEU A 213 5.41 5.98 9.66
C LEU A 213 6.11 5.75 8.32
N ALA A 214 7.41 5.42 8.34
CA ALA A 214 8.16 5.10 7.14
C ALA A 214 7.60 3.86 6.42
N LEU A 215 7.30 2.78 7.17
CA LEU A 215 6.68 1.56 6.62
C LEU A 215 5.31 1.85 6.00
N ALA A 216 4.47 2.63 6.67
CA ALA A 216 3.16 3.02 6.14
C ALA A 216 3.30 3.84 4.85
N SER A 217 4.16 4.87 4.86
CA SER A 217 4.44 5.70 3.69
C SER A 217 4.96 4.87 2.52
N ARG A 218 5.92 3.97 2.78
CA ARG A 218 6.54 3.11 1.75
C ARG A 218 5.54 2.12 1.16
N SER A 219 4.66 1.57 1.99
CA SER A 219 3.58 0.68 1.55
C SER A 219 2.54 1.40 0.69
N LEU A 220 2.15 2.63 1.06
CA LEU A 220 1.26 3.47 0.26
C LEU A 220 1.88 3.83 -1.09
N GLN A 221 3.17 4.19 -1.11
CA GLN A 221 3.91 4.45 -2.36
C GLN A 221 3.88 3.25 -3.29
N LEU A 222 4.19 2.05 -2.78
CA LEU A 222 4.15 0.82 -3.57
C LEU A 222 2.77 0.58 -4.20
N ILE A 223 1.70 0.66 -3.40
CA ILE A 223 0.33 0.46 -3.91
C ILE A 223 -0.04 1.52 -4.95
N SER A 224 0.39 2.77 -4.75
CA SER A 224 0.09 3.87 -5.66
C SER A 224 0.64 3.67 -7.07
N ILE A 225 1.76 2.94 -7.22
CA ILE A 225 2.36 2.59 -8.52
C ILE A 225 1.41 1.76 -9.38
N PHE A 226 0.61 0.88 -8.76
CA PHE A 226 -0.28 -0.02 -9.49
C PHE A 226 -1.61 0.62 -9.91
N ILE A 227 -2.03 1.71 -9.27
CA ILE A 227 -3.35 2.34 -9.51
C ILE A 227 -3.54 2.75 -11.00
N PRO A 228 -2.57 3.41 -11.66
CA PRO A 228 -2.72 3.78 -13.08
C PRO A 228 -2.82 2.57 -14.00
N ALA A 229 -2.07 1.50 -13.73
CA ALA A 229 -2.08 0.30 -14.54
C ALA A 229 -3.38 -0.50 -14.37
N LEU A 230 -3.90 -0.59 -13.15
CA LEU A 230 -5.23 -1.14 -12.90
C LEU A 230 -6.29 -0.37 -13.68
N LYS A 231 -6.28 0.97 -13.59
CA LYS A 231 -7.19 1.82 -14.37
C LYS A 231 -7.11 1.52 -15.87
N GLN A 232 -5.90 1.38 -16.41
CA GLN A 232 -5.67 1.08 -17.82
C GLN A 232 -6.25 -0.29 -18.21
N SER A 233 -6.04 -1.34 -17.41
CA SER A 233 -6.63 -2.66 -17.65
C SER A 233 -8.15 -2.62 -17.73
N PHE A 234 -8.83 -1.85 -16.85
CA PHE A 234 -10.28 -1.69 -16.91
C PHE A 234 -10.73 -0.83 -18.10
N LEU A 235 -9.95 0.18 -18.49
CA LEU A 235 -10.25 1.03 -19.65
C LEU A 235 -10.39 0.21 -20.94
N GLU A 236 -9.51 -0.77 -21.14
CA GLU A 236 -9.48 -1.64 -22.32
C GLU A 236 -10.66 -2.62 -22.40
N HIS A 237 -11.29 -2.94 -21.25
CA HIS A 237 -12.39 -3.90 -21.16
C HIS A 237 -13.77 -3.24 -21.03
N LEU A 238 -13.82 -1.91 -20.84
CA LEU A 238 -15.08 -1.18 -20.63
C LEU A 238 -15.55 -0.43 -21.89
N PRO A 239 -16.86 -0.47 -22.20
CA PRO A 239 -17.46 0.39 -23.22
C PRO A 239 -17.23 1.88 -22.91
N VAL A 240 -17.02 2.70 -23.96
CA VAL A 240 -16.66 4.12 -23.87
C VAL A 240 -17.61 4.91 -22.95
N GLU A 241 -18.91 4.60 -22.98
CA GLU A 241 -19.94 5.29 -22.20
C GLU A 241 -19.75 5.09 -20.69
N ARG A 242 -19.12 3.99 -20.29
CA ARG A 242 -18.89 3.62 -18.88
C ARG A 242 -17.51 4.03 -18.37
N GLN A 243 -16.59 4.47 -19.24
CA GLN A 243 -15.22 4.81 -18.84
C GLN A 243 -15.14 6.04 -17.93
N THR A 244 -16.17 6.88 -17.88
CA THR A 244 -16.23 8.04 -16.97
C THR A 244 -16.12 7.66 -15.48
N SER A 245 -16.51 6.43 -15.11
CA SER A 245 -16.38 5.92 -13.74
C SER A 245 -14.92 5.70 -13.32
N LEU A 246 -14.00 5.54 -14.28
CA LEU A 246 -12.58 5.33 -14.01
C LEU A 246 -11.89 6.55 -13.39
N ARG A 247 -12.55 7.72 -13.37
CA ARG A 247 -12.12 8.89 -12.58
C ARG A 247 -11.98 8.59 -11.08
N HIS A 248 -12.65 7.54 -10.60
CA HIS A 248 -12.53 7.12 -9.21
C HIS A 248 -11.13 6.59 -8.88
N PHE A 249 -10.43 5.96 -9.83
CA PHE A 249 -9.02 5.60 -9.67
C PHE A 249 -8.14 6.85 -9.52
N ASP A 250 -8.39 7.90 -10.32
CA ASP A 250 -7.63 9.16 -10.23
C ASP A 250 -7.86 9.86 -8.90
N SER A 251 -9.11 9.84 -8.39
CA SER A 251 -9.41 10.35 -7.05
C SER A 251 -8.65 9.58 -5.99
N THR A 252 -8.68 8.25 -6.06
CA THR A 252 -7.97 7.42 -5.08
C THR A 252 -6.46 7.58 -5.17
N ALA A 253 -5.88 7.76 -6.36
CA ALA A 253 -4.46 8.08 -6.50
C ALA A 253 -4.08 9.39 -5.78
N ARG A 254 -4.93 10.42 -5.89
CA ARG A 254 -4.74 11.67 -5.12
C ARG A 254 -4.85 11.44 -3.62
N ASP A 255 -5.86 10.69 -3.16
CA ASP A 255 -6.04 10.38 -1.74
C ASP A 255 -4.81 9.65 -1.15
N TYR A 256 -4.11 8.81 -1.93
CA TYR A 256 -2.85 8.18 -1.52
C TYR A 256 -1.70 9.21 -1.45
N ALA A 257 -1.58 10.07 -2.46
CA ALA A 257 -0.55 11.10 -2.50
C ALA A 257 -0.68 12.09 -1.32
N ASP A 258 -1.90 12.52 -1.02
CA ASP A 258 -2.21 13.40 0.10
C ASP A 258 -1.82 12.74 1.42
N HIS A 259 -2.21 11.47 1.63
CA HIS A 259 -1.86 10.72 2.84
C HIS A 259 -0.34 10.50 2.99
N ILE A 260 0.38 10.21 1.90
CA ILE A 260 1.85 10.15 1.90
C ILE A 260 2.44 11.51 2.33
N GLY A 261 1.86 12.61 1.86
CA GLY A 261 2.19 13.97 2.26
C GLY A 261 1.98 14.22 3.76
N GLU A 262 0.82 13.84 4.29
CA GLU A 262 0.50 13.98 5.73
C GLU A 262 1.46 13.19 6.62
N ILE A 263 1.87 11.98 6.21
CA ILE A 263 2.87 11.19 6.94
C ILE A 263 4.23 11.89 6.92
N LYS A 264 4.66 12.43 5.78
CA LYS A 264 5.89 13.20 5.66
C LYS A 264 5.85 14.43 6.58
N ASP A 265 4.75 15.18 6.58
CA ASP A 265 4.60 16.35 7.44
C ASP A 265 4.57 15.97 8.93
N LYS A 266 3.99 14.81 9.28
CA LYS A 266 4.03 14.28 10.65
C LYS A 266 5.46 13.93 11.08
N LEU A 267 6.26 13.34 10.21
CA LEU A 267 7.67 13.02 10.46
C LEU A 267 8.50 14.29 10.63
N LEU A 268 8.31 15.31 9.78
CA LEU A 268 8.96 16.61 9.92
C LEU A 268 8.59 17.26 11.26
N GLY A 269 7.29 17.30 11.57
CA GLY A 269 6.81 17.85 12.84
C GLY A 269 7.26 17.07 14.08
N MET A 270 7.70 15.80 13.95
CA MET A 270 8.40 15.10 15.04
C MET A 270 9.80 15.66 15.25
N MET A 271 10.55 15.88 14.16
CA MET A 271 11.88 16.45 14.23
C MET A 271 11.86 17.92 14.65
N ASP A 272 10.94 18.73 14.13
CA ASP A 272 10.80 20.13 14.50
C ASP A 272 10.64 20.31 16.01
N ARG A 273 9.89 19.43 16.69
CA ARG A 273 9.77 19.46 18.15
C ARG A 273 11.11 19.23 18.85
N GLU A 274 11.88 18.23 18.42
CA GLU A 274 13.19 17.94 19.00
C GLU A 274 14.17 19.10 18.77
N LEU A 275 14.14 19.70 17.57
CA LEU A 275 15.00 20.82 17.20
C LEU A 275 14.66 22.09 17.99
N LEU A 276 13.37 22.43 18.10
CA LEU A 276 12.90 23.60 18.82
C LEU A 276 13.25 23.52 20.31
N VAL A 277 13.02 22.37 20.95
CA VAL A 277 13.37 22.17 22.37
C VAL A 277 14.86 22.37 22.60
N ALA A 278 15.72 21.80 21.76
CA ALA A 278 17.16 21.96 21.90
C ALA A 278 17.60 23.42 21.67
N LEU A 279 17.05 24.10 20.66
CA LEU A 279 17.43 25.48 20.33
C LEU A 279 16.86 26.51 21.30
N GLU A 280 15.73 26.22 21.95
CA GLU A 280 15.15 27.09 22.98
C GLU A 280 16.09 27.23 24.18
N GLU A 281 16.77 26.16 24.58
CA GLU A 281 17.74 26.18 25.68
C GLU A 281 19.16 26.56 25.23
N TRP A 282 19.41 26.61 23.93
CA TRP A 282 20.76 26.84 23.39
C TRP A 282 21.29 28.22 23.75
N LYS A 283 22.58 28.28 24.08
CA LYS A 283 23.34 29.51 24.26
C LYS A 283 24.75 29.30 23.69
N PRO A 284 25.32 30.27 22.95
CA PRO A 284 26.67 30.17 22.40
C PRO A 284 27.72 30.45 23.49
N GLU A 285 27.73 29.63 24.55
CA GLU A 285 28.62 29.79 25.71
C GLU A 285 29.14 28.43 26.18
N GLY A 286 30.24 28.45 26.94
CA GLY A 286 30.84 27.23 27.50
C GLY A 286 31.71 26.47 26.49
N LYS A 287 31.57 25.13 26.46
CA LYS A 287 32.39 24.24 25.63
C LYS A 287 31.66 23.92 24.32
N SER A 288 32.33 24.11 23.19
CA SER A 288 31.85 23.66 21.87
C SER A 288 32.27 22.19 21.61
N PRO A 289 31.43 21.36 20.98
CA PRO A 289 30.04 21.63 20.63
C PRO A 289 29.15 21.70 21.88
N THR A 290 28.19 22.62 21.89
CA THR A 290 27.26 22.78 23.03
C THR A 290 26.41 21.52 23.24
N PRO A 291 25.93 21.27 24.47
CA PRO A 291 25.06 20.12 24.76
C PRO A 291 23.82 20.06 23.85
N GLN A 292 23.27 21.23 23.48
CA GLN A 292 22.09 21.34 22.62
C GLN A 292 22.40 20.88 21.19
N PHE A 293 23.55 21.26 20.63
CA PHE A 293 23.96 20.79 19.30
C PHE A 293 24.35 19.30 19.30
N GLN A 294 24.91 18.79 20.40
CA GLN A 294 25.10 17.35 20.60
C GLN A 294 23.75 16.61 20.61
N GLN A 295 22.74 17.16 21.30
CA GLN A 295 21.39 16.60 21.32
C GLN A 295 20.74 16.61 19.93
N ILE A 296 20.84 17.72 19.18
CA ILE A 296 20.32 17.82 17.81
C ILE A 296 20.90 16.72 16.92
N VAL A 297 22.23 16.60 16.90
CA VAL A 297 22.93 15.57 16.11
C VAL A 297 22.49 14.17 16.54
N MET A 298 22.38 13.91 17.85
CA MET A 298 21.90 12.63 18.36
C MET A 298 20.47 12.31 17.87
N GLN A 299 19.54 13.26 17.92
CA GLN A 299 18.16 13.03 17.50
C GLN A 299 18.04 12.81 15.99
N ILE A 300 18.79 13.58 15.19
CA ILE A 300 18.87 13.38 13.74
C ILE A 300 19.46 12.01 13.41
N GLY A 301 20.50 11.57 14.13
CA GLY A 301 21.07 10.23 13.96
C GLY A 301 20.06 9.11 14.26
N LYS A 302 19.27 9.24 15.33
CA LYS A 302 18.19 8.28 15.68
C LYS A 302 17.08 8.26 14.62
N PHE A 303 16.67 9.44 14.15
CA PHE A 303 15.70 9.58 13.08
C PHE A 303 16.20 8.90 11.80
N TYR A 304 17.42 9.25 11.38
CA TYR A 304 18.07 8.70 10.20
C TYR A 304 18.12 7.18 10.26
N SER A 305 18.64 6.60 11.35
CA SER A 305 18.74 5.14 11.50
C SER A 305 17.38 4.44 11.38
N SER A 306 16.33 5.05 11.93
CA SER A 306 14.96 4.50 11.84
C SER A 306 14.39 4.63 10.43
N TYR A 307 14.59 5.79 9.78
CA TYR A 307 14.01 6.11 8.47
C TYR A 307 14.75 5.42 7.32
N SER A 308 16.08 5.45 7.31
CA SER A 308 16.93 4.84 6.27
C SER A 308 16.89 3.31 6.30
N SER A 309 16.47 2.70 7.41
CA SER A 309 16.22 1.26 7.48
C SER A 309 15.03 0.81 6.61
N ILE A 310 14.20 1.74 6.13
CA ILE A 310 13.01 1.47 5.32
C ILE A 310 13.07 2.20 3.96
N MET A 311 13.52 3.46 3.98
CA MET A 311 13.47 4.34 2.82
C MET A 311 14.78 4.32 2.04
N PRO A 312 14.74 4.39 0.69
CA PRO A 312 15.94 4.41 -0.13
C PRO A 312 16.78 5.67 0.14
N PRO A 313 18.08 5.65 -0.21
CA PRO A 313 18.99 6.77 0.05
C PRO A 313 18.47 8.11 -0.49
N GLU A 314 17.92 8.13 -1.71
CA GLU A 314 17.45 9.37 -2.33
C GLU A 314 16.30 10.02 -1.54
N LEU A 315 15.34 9.24 -1.05
CA LEU A 315 14.24 9.76 -0.23
C LEU A 315 14.70 10.16 1.17
N THR A 316 15.68 9.44 1.73
CA THR A 316 16.28 9.75 3.02
C THR A 316 17.03 11.08 2.97
N THR A 317 17.86 11.29 1.95
CA THR A 317 18.58 12.55 1.75
C THR A 317 17.62 13.72 1.54
N LYS A 318 16.57 13.56 0.72
CA LYS A 318 15.51 14.57 0.56
C LYS A 318 14.84 14.93 1.89
N MET A 319 14.54 13.94 2.74
CA MET A 319 13.97 14.17 4.06
C MET A 319 14.92 14.94 4.98
N LEU A 320 16.22 14.60 4.99
CA LEU A 320 17.22 15.33 5.77
C LEU A 320 17.39 16.78 5.29
N HIS A 321 17.31 17.05 3.99
CA HIS A 321 17.32 18.41 3.46
C HIS A 321 16.15 19.23 4.01
N LEU A 322 14.94 18.67 4.09
CA LEU A 322 13.79 19.38 4.66
C LEU A 322 14.00 19.68 6.15
N ILE A 323 14.54 18.72 6.91
CA ILE A 323 14.90 18.92 8.33
C ILE A 323 15.99 20.00 8.46
N HIS A 324 16.94 20.06 7.53
CA HIS A 324 17.99 21.06 7.48
C HIS A 324 17.44 22.48 7.29
N GLU A 325 16.54 22.67 6.33
CA GLU A 325 15.92 23.97 6.09
C GLU A 325 15.15 24.47 7.32
N ASN A 326 14.41 23.57 7.99
CA ASN A 326 13.73 23.91 9.24
C ASN A 326 14.73 24.27 10.35
N LEU A 327 15.81 23.50 10.51
CA LEU A 327 16.86 23.79 11.47
C LEU A 327 17.50 25.15 11.22
N LYS A 328 17.83 25.49 9.97
CA LYS A 328 18.38 26.81 9.60
C LYS A 328 17.43 27.94 10.01
N LEU A 329 16.13 27.78 9.75
CA LEU A 329 15.12 28.75 10.13
C LEU A 329 15.10 28.97 11.65
N TYR A 330 15.02 27.89 12.43
CA TYR A 330 14.97 27.96 13.90
C TYR A 330 16.27 28.48 14.50
N PHE A 331 17.41 28.06 13.96
CA PHE A 331 18.72 28.50 14.40
C PHE A 331 18.90 30.00 14.14
N LYS A 332 18.55 30.46 12.94
CA LYS A 332 18.53 31.90 12.58
C LYS A 332 17.72 32.70 13.59
N GLN A 333 16.50 32.28 13.91
CA GLN A 333 15.65 32.97 14.87
C GLN A 333 16.29 33.05 16.27
N ASN A 334 16.93 31.97 16.73
CA ASN A 334 17.57 31.92 18.05
C ASN A 334 18.87 32.76 18.13
N VAL A 335 19.64 32.83 17.04
CA VAL A 335 20.80 33.73 16.93
C VAL A 335 20.35 35.20 17.02
N HIS A 336 19.29 35.56 16.29
CA HIS A 336 18.76 36.92 16.30
C HIS A 336 18.15 37.31 17.66
N SER A 337 17.36 36.42 18.28
CA SER A 337 16.69 36.71 19.55
C SER A 337 17.67 36.90 20.72
N ARG A 338 18.87 36.33 20.61
CA ARG A 338 19.95 36.45 21.61
C ARG A 338 20.95 37.57 21.29
N GLY A 339 20.75 38.33 20.21
CA GLY A 339 21.64 39.42 19.83
C GLY A 339 23.04 38.97 19.43
N VAL A 340 23.19 37.72 18.97
CA VAL A 340 24.48 37.21 18.50
C VAL A 340 24.76 37.84 17.14
N THR A 341 25.79 38.68 17.08
CA THR A 341 26.16 39.42 15.87
C THR A 341 27.62 39.16 15.51
N PRO A 342 28.02 39.37 14.24
CA PRO A 342 29.43 39.30 13.85
C PRO A 342 30.37 40.23 14.65
N HIS A 343 29.82 41.27 15.31
CA HIS A 343 30.58 42.17 16.17
C HIS A 343 30.95 41.54 17.52
N ASP A 344 30.18 40.57 18.01
CA ASP A 344 30.54 39.71 19.14
C ASP A 344 31.28 38.48 18.60
N SER A 345 32.58 38.65 18.34
CA SER A 345 33.43 37.62 17.71
C SER A 345 33.44 36.28 18.47
N ILE A 346 33.23 36.28 19.79
CA ILE A 346 33.27 35.07 20.61
C ILE A 346 31.96 34.29 20.45
N ALA A 347 30.81 34.92 20.76
CA ALA A 347 29.52 34.26 20.65
C ALA A 347 29.20 33.85 19.20
N TYR A 348 29.58 34.70 18.24
CA TYR A 348 29.42 34.41 16.81
C TYR A 348 30.29 33.24 16.36
N GLY A 349 31.57 33.23 16.78
CA GLY A 349 32.49 32.13 16.48
C GLY A 349 32.01 30.80 17.05
N MET A 350 31.49 30.80 18.28
CA MET A 350 30.93 29.62 18.93
C MET A 350 29.67 29.10 18.22
N ALA A 351 28.76 30.01 17.85
CA ALA A 351 27.58 29.64 17.07
C ALA A 351 27.97 29.03 15.71
N GLY A 352 29.02 29.54 15.08
CA GLY A 352 29.59 28.98 13.85
C GLY A 352 30.16 27.57 14.05
N GLN A 353 30.90 27.34 15.14
CA GLN A 353 31.46 26.02 15.46
C GLN A 353 30.37 24.98 15.75
N ASP A 354 29.33 25.34 16.50
CA ASP A 354 28.19 24.47 16.77
C ASP A 354 27.46 24.09 15.48
N PHE A 355 27.18 25.06 14.62
CA PHE A 355 26.53 24.80 13.34
C PHE A 355 27.40 23.93 12.41
N ALA A 356 28.70 24.20 12.34
CA ALA A 356 29.65 23.38 11.59
C ALA A 356 29.70 21.94 12.11
N TYR A 357 29.72 21.74 13.44
CA TYR A 357 29.63 20.42 14.05
C TYR A 357 28.36 19.66 13.62
N TYR A 358 27.21 20.34 13.59
CA TYR A 358 25.98 19.74 13.09
C TYR A 358 26.08 19.31 11.61
N VAL A 359 26.53 20.21 10.73
CA VAL A 359 26.66 19.95 9.29
C VAL A 359 27.62 18.80 9.02
N GLU A 360 28.78 18.79 9.69
CA GLU A 360 29.78 17.72 9.57
C GLU A 360 29.20 16.35 9.95
N ASN A 361 28.45 16.28 11.06
CA ASN A 361 27.84 15.03 11.50
C ASN A 361 26.74 14.53 10.56
N VAL A 362 25.94 15.42 9.97
CA VAL A 362 24.93 15.00 8.97
C VAL A 362 25.60 14.52 7.69
N ARG A 363 26.65 15.22 7.22
CA ARG A 363 27.43 14.80 6.04
C ARG A 363 28.16 13.47 6.24
N ALA A 364 28.52 13.14 7.48
CA ALA A 364 29.14 11.87 7.86
C ALA A 364 28.16 10.69 7.83
N LEU A 365 26.84 10.93 7.74
CA LEU A 365 25.86 9.84 7.60
C LEU A 365 26.01 9.15 6.23
N PRO A 366 25.74 7.83 6.14
CA PRO A 366 25.81 7.12 4.87
C PRO A 366 24.93 7.76 3.80
N HIS A 367 25.46 7.85 2.57
CA HIS A 367 24.81 8.47 1.41
C HIS A 367 24.47 9.97 1.53
N CYS A 368 25.03 10.68 2.52
CA CYS A 368 24.78 12.11 2.76
C CYS A 368 25.98 13.02 2.42
N GLN A 369 26.96 12.54 1.67
CA GLN A 369 28.17 13.32 1.32
C GLN A 369 27.85 14.56 0.47
N SER A 370 26.77 14.51 -0.33
CA SER A 370 26.29 15.63 -1.16
C SER A 370 25.33 16.58 -0.42
N PHE A 371 25.12 16.38 0.88
CA PHE A 371 24.31 17.28 1.71
C PHE A 371 24.93 18.70 1.75
N PRO A 372 24.17 19.79 1.99
CA PRO A 372 24.72 21.14 1.90
C PRO A 372 25.84 21.35 2.92
N ASP A 373 26.86 22.12 2.52
CA ASP A 373 27.98 22.53 3.39
C ASP A 373 27.80 23.99 3.81
N ASP A 374 26.61 24.29 4.35
CA ASP A 374 26.22 25.63 4.73
C ASP A 374 27.05 26.09 5.95
N SER A 375 27.49 27.35 5.92
CA SER A 375 28.10 28.01 7.08
C SER A 375 27.06 28.85 7.84
N ILE A 376 27.43 29.30 9.05
CA ILE A 376 26.59 30.27 9.79
C ILE A 376 26.32 31.54 8.96
N ASN A 377 27.24 31.96 8.11
CA ASN A 377 27.03 33.12 7.24
C ASN A 377 25.91 32.85 6.23
N ASP A 378 25.82 31.64 5.69
CA ASP A 378 24.79 31.26 4.71
C ASP A 378 23.40 31.22 5.36
N VAL A 379 23.32 30.77 6.62
CA VAL A 379 22.09 30.81 7.41
C VAL A 379 21.63 32.26 7.68
N LEU A 380 22.58 33.13 8.02
CA LEU A 380 22.29 34.50 8.45
C LEU A 380 22.12 35.48 7.29
N GLN A 381 22.67 35.18 6.11
CA GLN A 381 22.43 35.96 4.90
C GLN A 381 20.91 36.13 4.68
N GLN A 382 20.49 37.38 4.45
CA GLN A 382 19.14 37.63 3.96
C GLN A 382 19.04 36.94 2.60
N ILE A 383 18.00 36.14 2.39
CA ILE A 383 17.53 35.88 1.04
C ILE A 383 17.22 37.27 0.49
N LYS A 384 18.15 37.85 -0.28
CA LYS A 384 17.84 38.97 -1.15
C LYS A 384 16.72 38.42 -2.04
N LYS A 385 15.52 38.90 -1.79
CA LYS A 385 14.32 38.58 -2.58
C LYS A 385 14.60 38.77 -4.06
#